data_AF-A0A075MLA7-F1
#
_entry.id   AF-A0A075MLA7-F1
#
_cell.length_a   1.000
_cell.length_b   1.000
_cell.length_c   1.000
_cell.angle_alpha   90.00
_cell.angle_beta   90.00
_cell.angle_gamma   90.00
#
_symmetry.space_group_name_H-M   'P 1'
#
loop_
_entity.id
_entity.type
_entity.pdbx_description
1 polymer ?
#
loop_
_entity_poly.entity_id
_entity_poly.type
_entity_poly.pdbx_seq_one_letter_code
_entity_poly.pdbx_strand_id
1 'polypeptide(L)'
;MATKTNKTQAELLIVNRYMESLLPLFKEAVVRDEWDGLTGSKKFINNIEVFTEKKGDAAKNQAFEGFFKAITEIVISKDDKTTALKEFTKKYMDFTLQLSKKSPEMFTGENAKVAQTCKSVMDPKQKTTFEKNLGLNNKVEKDSLVNKHLGADKLKPATFAERVIQSREEGLQQTAR
;
A
#
# COMPACT_ATOMS: atom_id res chain seq x y z
N MET A 1 -5.02 -42.23 -2.10
CA MET A 1 -5.51 -41.06 -1.33
C MET A 1 -4.69 -39.85 -1.71
N ALA A 2 -5.24 -38.88 -2.43
CA ALA A 2 -4.56 -37.60 -2.62
C ALA A 2 -4.61 -36.85 -1.28
N THR A 3 -3.45 -36.55 -0.70
CA THR A 3 -3.33 -35.78 0.54
C THR A 3 -3.92 -34.38 0.33
N LYS A 4 -4.47 -33.76 1.39
CA LYS A 4 -5.08 -32.41 1.32
C LYS A 4 -4.16 -31.38 0.64
N THR A 5 -2.86 -31.49 0.87
CA THR A 5 -1.81 -30.68 0.22
C THR A 5 -1.83 -30.75 -1.31
N ASN A 6 -2.01 -31.95 -1.88
CA ASN A 6 -2.04 -32.15 -3.33
C ASN A 6 -3.33 -31.57 -3.95
N LYS A 7 -4.45 -31.61 -3.22
CA LYS A 7 -5.71 -31.00 -3.64
C LYS A 7 -5.59 -29.48 -3.69
N THR A 8 -5.02 -28.86 -2.65
CA THR A 8 -4.78 -27.41 -2.61
C THR A 8 -3.85 -26.96 -3.74
N GLN A 9 -2.76 -27.69 -4.00
CA GLN A 9 -1.83 -27.32 -5.08
C GLN A 9 -2.49 -27.38 -6.48
N ALA A 10 -3.32 -28.39 -6.74
CA ALA A 10 -4.08 -28.49 -7.97
C ALA A 10 -5.12 -27.35 -8.11
N GLU A 11 -5.80 -26.98 -7.03
CA GLU A 11 -6.75 -25.86 -7.02
C GLU A 11 -6.06 -24.52 -7.33
N LEU A 12 -4.88 -24.27 -6.76
CA LEU A 12 -4.09 -23.06 -7.04
C LEU A 12 -3.61 -23.01 -8.49
N LEU A 13 -3.19 -24.14 -9.08
CA LEU A 13 -2.82 -24.20 -10.50
C LEU A 13 -3.98 -23.84 -11.43
N ILE A 14 -5.18 -24.31 -11.11
CA ILE A 14 -6.39 -23.97 -11.89
C ILE A 14 -6.69 -22.47 -11.79
N VAL A 15 -6.56 -21.88 -10.60
CA VAL A 15 -6.72 -20.43 -10.43
C VAL A 15 -5.70 -19.65 -11.24
N ASN A 16 -4.43 -20.05 -11.22
CA ASN A 16 -3.39 -19.35 -11.99
C ASN A 16 -3.69 -19.34 -13.48
N ARG A 17 -4.05 -20.48 -14.07
CA ARG A 17 -4.40 -20.53 -15.51
C ARG A 17 -5.58 -19.64 -15.85
N TYR A 18 -6.59 -19.61 -14.99
CA TYR A 18 -7.75 -18.76 -15.21
C TYR A 18 -7.39 -17.27 -15.07
N MET A 19 -6.58 -16.92 -14.06
CA MET A 19 -6.06 -15.57 -13.84
C MET A 19 -5.19 -15.07 -15.00
N GLU A 20 -4.31 -15.92 -15.55
CA GLU A 20 -3.45 -15.58 -16.69
C GLU A 20 -4.24 -15.06 -17.89
N SER A 21 -5.43 -15.63 -18.14
CA SER A 21 -6.31 -15.16 -19.21
C SER A 21 -7.03 -13.84 -18.91
N LEU A 22 -7.29 -13.53 -17.64
CA LEU A 22 -8.06 -12.36 -17.23
C LEU A 22 -7.19 -11.13 -16.93
N LEU A 23 -5.95 -11.35 -16.48
CA LEU A 23 -5.05 -10.27 -16.05
C LEU A 23 -4.76 -9.24 -17.16
N PRO A 24 -4.57 -9.60 -18.44
CA PRO A 24 -4.38 -8.60 -19.50
C PRO A 24 -5.58 -7.66 -19.65
N LEU A 25 -6.79 -8.21 -19.73
CA LEU A 25 -8.03 -7.44 -19.84
C LEU A 25 -8.27 -6.56 -18.60
N PHE A 26 -7.95 -7.09 -17.43
CA PHE A 26 -7.99 -6.34 -16.19
C PHE A 26 -6.99 -5.18 -16.19
N LYS A 27 -5.75 -5.41 -16.62
CA LYS A 27 -4.73 -4.35 -16.75
C LYS A 27 -5.19 -3.26 -17.70
N GLU A 28 -5.82 -3.61 -18.82
CA GLU A 28 -6.41 -2.62 -19.74
C GLU A 28 -7.49 -1.77 -19.05
N ALA A 29 -8.38 -2.39 -18.28
CA ALA A 29 -9.40 -1.68 -17.51
C ALA A 29 -8.77 -0.69 -16.50
N VAL A 30 -7.74 -1.12 -15.77
CA VAL A 30 -7.01 -0.26 -14.83
C VAL A 30 -6.30 0.89 -15.58
N VAL A 31 -5.70 0.63 -16.74
CA VAL A 31 -5.07 1.68 -17.57
C VAL A 31 -6.08 2.73 -18.02
N ARG A 32 -7.32 2.34 -18.29
CA ARG A 32 -8.43 3.24 -18.62
C ARG A 32 -9.00 3.97 -17.40
N ASP A 33 -8.51 3.66 -16.20
CA ASP A 33 -9.02 4.11 -14.91
C ASP A 33 -10.49 3.73 -14.67
N GLU A 34 -10.94 2.62 -15.27
CA GLU A 34 -12.33 2.13 -15.17
C GLU A 34 -12.48 1.15 -14.00
N TRP A 35 -13.24 1.53 -12.97
CA TRP A 35 -13.60 0.61 -11.89
C TRP A 35 -14.88 -0.17 -12.18
N ASP A 36 -15.98 0.53 -12.44
CA ASP A 36 -17.31 -0.04 -12.68
C ASP A 36 -17.57 -0.32 -14.19
N GLY A 37 -18.68 -1.01 -14.48
CA GLY A 37 -19.08 -1.35 -15.84
C GLY A 37 -18.60 -2.73 -16.31
N LEU A 38 -19.00 -3.13 -17.53
CA LEU A 38 -18.65 -4.43 -18.11
C LEU A 38 -17.15 -4.55 -18.41
N THR A 39 -16.52 -3.43 -18.75
CA THR A 39 -15.08 -3.31 -19.03
C THR A 39 -14.28 -2.87 -17.81
N GLY A 40 -14.92 -2.52 -16.69
CA GLY A 40 -14.24 -2.04 -15.49
C GLY A 40 -13.58 -3.16 -14.67
N SER A 41 -12.50 -2.80 -13.97
CA SER A 41 -11.70 -3.71 -13.14
C SER A 41 -12.52 -4.54 -12.15
N LYS A 42 -13.59 -3.96 -11.58
CA LYS A 42 -14.49 -4.64 -10.63
C LYS A 42 -15.15 -5.87 -11.22
N LYS A 43 -15.51 -5.86 -12.52
CA LYS A 43 -16.18 -7.00 -13.16
C LYS A 43 -15.29 -8.23 -13.19
N PHE A 44 -14.01 -8.06 -13.51
CA PHE A 44 -13.03 -9.15 -13.51
C PHE A 44 -12.81 -9.71 -12.10
N ILE A 45 -12.71 -8.82 -11.10
CA ILE A 45 -12.54 -9.25 -9.70
C ILE A 45 -13.78 -10.00 -9.20
N ASN A 46 -14.99 -9.52 -9.51
CA ASN A 46 -16.23 -10.22 -9.14
C ASN A 46 -16.30 -11.61 -9.81
N ASN A 47 -15.90 -11.72 -11.08
CA ASN A 47 -15.87 -13.01 -11.78
C ASN A 47 -14.87 -13.97 -11.12
N ILE A 48 -13.71 -13.48 -10.64
CA ILE A 48 -12.77 -14.35 -9.91
C ILE A 48 -13.30 -14.77 -8.56
N GLU A 49 -14.03 -13.90 -7.87
CA GLU A 49 -14.57 -14.16 -6.55
C GLU A 49 -15.57 -15.31 -6.61
N VAL A 50 -16.47 -15.28 -7.59
CA VAL A 50 -17.41 -16.39 -7.88
C VAL A 50 -16.66 -17.67 -8.26
N PHE A 51 -15.59 -17.57 -9.07
CA PHE A 51 -14.81 -18.73 -9.48
C PHE A 51 -14.03 -19.39 -8.32
N THR A 52 -13.54 -18.60 -7.39
CA THR A 52 -12.68 -19.05 -6.28
C THR A 52 -13.45 -19.43 -5.02
N GLU A 53 -14.72 -19.05 -4.90
CA GLU A 53 -15.59 -19.38 -3.75
C GLU A 53 -15.61 -20.89 -3.43
N LYS A 54 -15.65 -21.73 -4.47
CA LYS A 54 -15.67 -23.20 -4.31
C LYS A 54 -14.27 -23.83 -4.13
N LYS A 55 -13.20 -23.04 -4.26
CA LYS A 55 -11.79 -23.49 -4.21
C LYS A 55 -11.09 -23.12 -2.90
N GLY A 56 -11.75 -22.37 -2.02
CA GLY A 56 -11.27 -22.01 -0.68
C GLY A 56 -10.43 -20.73 -0.61
N ASP A 57 -10.16 -20.28 0.61
CA ASP A 57 -9.58 -18.96 0.89
C ASP A 57 -8.17 -18.78 0.33
N ALA A 58 -7.36 -19.84 0.29
CA ALA A 58 -6.02 -19.79 -0.29
C ALA A 58 -6.06 -19.41 -1.78
N ALA A 59 -7.02 -19.99 -2.51
CA ALA A 59 -7.24 -19.75 -3.92
C ALA A 59 -7.74 -18.31 -4.18
N LYS A 60 -8.68 -17.84 -3.35
CA LYS A 60 -9.19 -16.47 -3.39
C LYS A 60 -8.10 -15.44 -3.10
N ASN A 61 -7.31 -15.65 -2.05
CA ASN A 61 -6.22 -14.74 -1.66
C ASN A 61 -5.13 -14.67 -2.72
N GLN A 62 -4.77 -15.80 -3.34
CA GLN A 62 -3.80 -15.82 -4.44
C GLN A 62 -4.29 -15.04 -5.66
N ALA A 63 -5.56 -15.20 -6.03
CA ALA A 63 -6.16 -14.39 -7.09
C ALA A 63 -6.16 -12.90 -6.78
N PHE A 64 -6.55 -12.52 -5.56
CA PHE A 64 -6.56 -11.12 -5.12
C PHE A 64 -5.16 -10.53 -5.06
N GLU A 65 -4.16 -11.28 -4.64
CA GLU A 65 -2.75 -10.86 -4.69
C GLU A 65 -2.30 -10.59 -6.13
N GLY A 66 -2.71 -11.43 -7.09
CA GLY A 66 -2.46 -11.22 -8.52
C GLY A 66 -3.09 -9.92 -9.06
N PHE A 67 -4.37 -9.68 -8.76
CA PHE A 67 -5.03 -8.44 -9.17
C PHE A 67 -4.44 -7.21 -8.50
N PHE A 68 -4.12 -7.30 -7.21
CA PHE A 68 -3.48 -6.21 -6.48
C PHE A 68 -2.14 -5.84 -7.11
N LYS A 69 -1.27 -6.83 -7.39
CA LYS A 69 0.01 -6.61 -8.10
C LYS A 69 -0.17 -5.93 -9.45
N ALA A 70 -1.14 -6.38 -10.23
CA ALA A 70 -1.44 -5.78 -11.53
C ALA A 70 -1.90 -4.32 -11.42
N ILE A 71 -2.72 -3.99 -10.41
CA ILE A 71 -3.10 -2.59 -10.15
C ILE A 71 -1.87 -1.76 -9.76
N THR A 72 -1.05 -2.26 -8.83
CA THR A 72 0.09 -1.50 -8.30
C THR A 72 1.14 -1.22 -9.37
N GLU A 73 1.42 -2.17 -10.26
CA GLU A 73 2.32 -1.98 -11.40
C GLU A 73 1.89 -0.80 -12.29
N ILE A 74 0.58 -0.64 -12.51
CA ILE A 74 0.03 0.47 -13.29
C ILE A 74 0.07 1.78 -12.49
N VAL A 75 -0.27 1.77 -11.20
CA VAL A 75 -0.23 2.96 -10.33
C VAL A 75 1.18 3.54 -10.19
N ILE A 76 2.18 2.66 -10.14
CA ILE A 76 3.60 3.04 -10.06
C ILE A 76 4.06 3.65 -11.39
N SER A 77 3.60 3.11 -12.52
CA SER A 77 4.01 3.57 -13.85
C SER A 77 3.19 4.75 -14.40
N LYS A 78 1.98 5.01 -13.88
CA LYS A 78 1.06 6.05 -14.38
C LYS A 78 0.46 6.85 -13.25
N ASP A 79 0.77 8.14 -13.22
CA ASP A 79 0.62 8.89 -11.98
C ASP A 79 -0.81 9.09 -11.48
N ASP A 80 -1.76 9.13 -12.41
CA ASP A 80 -3.19 9.42 -12.22
C ASP A 80 -4.06 8.18 -12.02
N LYS A 81 -3.58 6.98 -12.36
CA LYS A 81 -4.37 5.72 -12.42
C LYS A 81 -4.56 5.07 -11.06
N THR A 82 -5.17 5.79 -10.12
CA THR A 82 -5.34 5.36 -8.72
C THR A 82 -6.73 4.85 -8.39
N THR A 83 -7.71 5.03 -9.27
CA THR A 83 -9.13 4.74 -8.98
C THR A 83 -9.32 3.27 -8.62
N ALA A 84 -8.80 2.35 -9.44
CA ALA A 84 -8.90 0.92 -9.17
C ALA A 84 -8.23 0.50 -7.86
N LEU A 85 -7.09 1.11 -7.48
CA LEU A 85 -6.40 0.79 -6.22
C LEU A 85 -7.20 1.26 -5.01
N LYS A 86 -7.75 2.48 -5.06
CA LYS A 86 -8.58 3.04 -3.99
C LYS A 86 -9.82 2.18 -3.76
N GLU A 87 -10.53 1.85 -4.83
CA GLU A 87 -11.75 1.05 -4.75
C GLU A 87 -11.48 -0.41 -4.35
N PHE A 88 -10.40 -1.01 -4.86
CA PHE A 88 -9.95 -2.33 -4.42
C PHE A 88 -9.65 -2.34 -2.93
N THR A 89 -8.87 -1.36 -2.44
CA THR A 89 -8.51 -1.23 -1.02
C THR A 89 -9.74 -1.05 -0.15
N LYS A 90 -10.69 -0.20 -0.57
CA LYS A 90 -11.93 0.04 0.14
C LYS A 90 -12.80 -1.22 0.26
N LYS A 91 -12.92 -1.98 -0.83
CA LYS A 91 -13.73 -3.21 -0.86
C LYS A 91 -13.06 -4.39 -0.16
N TYR A 92 -11.74 -4.50 -0.25
CA TYR A 92 -10.94 -5.63 0.23
C TYR A 92 -9.95 -5.16 1.30
N MET A 93 -10.43 -4.37 2.27
CA MET A 93 -9.61 -3.75 3.31
C MET A 93 -8.88 -4.78 4.17
N ASP A 94 -9.58 -5.80 4.65
CA ASP A 94 -8.99 -6.85 5.49
C ASP A 94 -7.88 -7.61 4.76
N PHE A 95 -8.09 -7.93 3.48
CA PHE A 95 -7.06 -8.52 2.64
C PHE A 95 -5.85 -7.59 2.50
N THR A 96 -6.07 -6.29 2.27
CA THR A 96 -5.00 -5.30 2.12
C THR A 96 -4.17 -5.17 3.40
N LEU A 97 -4.82 -5.18 4.58
CA LEU A 97 -4.15 -5.17 5.88
C LEU A 97 -3.38 -6.48 6.14
N GLN A 98 -3.92 -7.62 5.74
CA GLN A 98 -3.21 -8.91 5.83
C GLN A 98 -1.98 -8.93 4.92
N LEU A 99 -2.13 -8.43 3.69
CA LEU A 99 -1.05 -8.37 2.71
C LEU A 99 0.06 -7.42 3.17
N SER A 100 -0.27 -6.28 3.79
CA SER A 100 0.75 -5.36 4.32
C SER A 100 1.58 -5.97 5.45
N LYS A 101 1.03 -6.95 6.18
CA LYS A 101 1.77 -7.72 7.17
C LYS A 101 2.61 -8.84 6.54
N LYS A 102 2.08 -9.50 5.51
CA LYS A 102 2.73 -10.64 4.83
C LYS A 102 3.88 -10.20 3.92
N SER A 103 3.69 -9.07 3.23
CA SER A 103 4.57 -8.55 2.17
C SER A 103 4.69 -7.01 2.27
N PRO A 104 5.30 -6.47 3.33
CA PRO A 104 5.46 -5.03 3.52
C PRO A 104 6.27 -4.33 2.42
N GLU A 105 7.13 -5.06 1.70
CA GLU A 105 7.90 -4.59 0.53
C GLU A 105 7.01 -4.09 -0.62
N MET A 106 5.76 -4.54 -0.72
CA MET A 106 4.80 -4.06 -1.72
C MET A 106 4.29 -2.64 -1.45
N PHE A 107 4.67 -2.06 -0.31
CA PHE A 107 4.13 -0.79 0.19
C PHE A 107 5.22 0.17 0.68
N THR A 108 6.49 -0.25 0.68
CA THR A 108 7.62 0.54 1.20
C THR A 108 8.65 0.82 0.11
N GLY A 109 9.62 1.69 0.38
CA GLY A 109 10.66 2.08 -0.58
C GLY A 109 10.07 2.70 -1.84
N GLU A 110 10.42 2.14 -3.00
CA GLU A 110 9.94 2.56 -4.33
C GLU A 110 8.40 2.44 -4.48
N ASN A 111 7.76 1.63 -3.63
CA ASN A 111 6.31 1.42 -3.64
C ASN A 111 5.55 2.34 -2.65
N ALA A 112 6.20 3.36 -2.07
CA ALA A 112 5.57 4.25 -1.10
C ALA A 112 4.27 4.91 -1.60
N LYS A 113 4.16 5.14 -2.91
CA LYS A 113 2.94 5.65 -3.54
C LYS A 113 1.73 4.71 -3.41
N VAL A 114 1.97 3.40 -3.49
CA VAL A 114 0.93 2.38 -3.26
C VAL A 114 0.40 2.53 -1.84
N ALA A 115 1.29 2.63 -0.85
CA ALA A 115 0.91 2.85 0.54
C ALA A 115 0.12 4.15 0.73
N GLN A 116 0.57 5.26 0.15
CA GLN A 116 -0.13 6.54 0.23
C GLN A 116 -1.55 6.43 -0.36
N THR A 117 -1.70 5.76 -1.50
CA THR A 117 -2.98 5.57 -2.17
C THR A 117 -3.92 4.71 -1.31
N CYS A 118 -3.44 3.58 -0.79
CA CYS A 118 -4.23 2.73 0.12
C CYS A 118 -4.65 3.49 1.39
N LYS A 119 -3.73 4.25 2.01
CA LYS A 119 -4.04 5.04 3.21
C LYS A 119 -5.08 6.13 2.94
N SER A 120 -5.19 6.65 1.72
CA SER A 120 -6.16 7.71 1.41
C SER A 120 -7.62 7.32 1.65
N VAL A 121 -7.94 6.02 1.61
CA VAL A 121 -9.30 5.49 1.82
C VAL A 121 -9.50 4.81 3.19
N MET A 122 -8.45 4.73 4.00
CA MET A 122 -8.48 4.10 5.32
C MET A 122 -8.92 5.08 6.41
N ASP A 123 -9.66 4.58 7.39
CA ASP A 123 -9.92 5.31 8.63
C ASP A 123 -8.65 5.43 9.51
N PRO A 124 -8.63 6.28 10.56
CA PRO A 124 -7.44 6.46 11.41
C PRO A 124 -6.94 5.18 12.10
N LYS A 125 -7.84 4.28 12.51
CA LYS A 125 -7.48 3.03 13.18
C LYS A 125 -6.87 2.03 12.19
N GLN A 126 -7.41 1.97 10.98
CA GLN A 126 -6.90 1.17 9.87
C GLN A 126 -5.52 1.68 9.43
N LYS A 127 -5.35 2.99 9.27
CA LYS A 127 -4.04 3.61 8.96
C LYS A 127 -2.97 3.23 9.97
N THR A 128 -3.28 3.35 11.26
CA THR A 128 -2.36 2.98 12.34
C THR A 128 -1.98 1.49 12.27
N THR A 129 -2.96 0.63 12.03
CA THR A 129 -2.71 -0.82 11.87
C THR A 129 -1.83 -1.10 10.65
N PHE A 130 -2.13 -0.46 9.53
CA PHE A 130 -1.39 -0.60 8.29
C PHE A 130 0.07 -0.13 8.45
N GLU A 131 0.31 1.04 9.03
CA GLU A 131 1.65 1.57 9.30
C GLU A 131 2.45 0.66 10.24
N LYS A 132 1.80 0.14 11.30
CA LYS A 132 2.41 -0.87 12.18
C LYS A 132 2.82 -2.13 11.43
N ASN A 133 1.98 -2.64 10.53
CA ASN A 133 2.30 -3.82 9.71
C ASN A 133 3.51 -3.59 8.81
N LEU A 134 3.68 -2.36 8.30
CA LEU A 134 4.83 -1.98 7.47
C LEU A 134 6.13 -1.79 8.25
N GLY A 135 6.11 -1.93 9.58
CA GLY A 135 7.26 -1.57 10.43
C GLY A 135 7.53 -0.06 10.47
N LEU A 136 6.63 0.75 9.89
CA LEU A 136 6.61 2.20 9.99
C LEU A 136 6.03 2.55 11.36
N ASN A 137 6.77 2.24 12.42
CA ASN A 137 6.47 2.85 13.70
C ASN A 137 6.63 4.37 13.54
N ASN A 138 5.66 5.13 14.04
CA ASN A 138 5.71 6.58 14.26
C ASN A 138 6.81 7.01 15.26
N LYS A 139 7.96 6.33 15.27
CA LYS A 139 9.23 6.88 15.70
C LYS A 139 9.88 7.52 14.48
N VAL A 140 9.35 8.66 14.07
CA VAL A 140 10.20 9.70 13.51
C VAL A 140 11.28 9.95 14.55
N GLU A 141 12.46 9.41 14.30
CA GLU A 141 13.77 9.99 14.61
C GLU A 141 13.78 11.01 15.77
N LYS A 142 13.68 10.52 17.00
CA LYS A 142 14.34 11.19 18.13
C LYS A 142 15.67 10.55 18.53
N ASP A 143 15.97 9.36 18.02
CA ASP A 143 17.18 8.60 18.33
C ASP A 143 18.11 8.45 17.12
N SER A 144 18.16 9.46 16.23
CA SER A 144 19.32 9.54 15.33
C SER A 144 20.54 9.79 16.21
N LEU A 145 21.49 8.86 16.18
CA LEU A 145 22.80 8.88 16.86
C LEU A 145 23.57 10.21 16.68
N VAL A 146 23.15 11.04 15.72
CA VAL A 146 23.62 12.40 15.47
C VAL A 146 23.31 13.35 16.65
N ASN A 147 22.15 13.27 17.31
CA ASN A 147 21.80 14.18 18.41
C ASN A 147 22.61 13.90 19.70
N LYS A 148 23.03 12.66 19.90
CA LYS A 148 23.85 12.28 21.06
C LYS A 148 25.29 12.77 20.92
N HIS A 149 25.80 12.88 19.68
CA HIS A 149 27.14 13.41 19.39
C HIS A 149 27.21 14.94 19.42
N LEU A 150 26.09 15.64 19.25
CA LEU A 150 26.00 17.10 19.22
C LEU A 150 25.56 17.75 20.55
N GLY A 151 25.35 16.96 21.62
CA GLY A 151 25.03 17.50 22.94
C GLY A 151 23.67 18.20 23.06
N ALA A 152 22.76 17.99 22.09
CA ALA A 152 21.48 18.69 22.01
C ALA A 152 20.43 18.22 23.04
N ASP A 153 20.73 17.20 23.83
CA ASP A 153 19.83 16.60 24.83
C ASP A 153 19.44 17.54 25.99
N LYS A 154 20.05 18.73 26.08
CA LYS A 154 19.78 19.70 27.16
C LYS A 154 18.93 20.91 26.77
N LEU A 155 18.48 21.02 25.51
CA LEU A 155 17.72 22.19 25.06
C LEU A 155 16.24 21.83 24.90
N LYS A 156 15.39 22.52 25.69
CA LYS A 156 13.93 22.42 25.57
C LYS A 156 13.53 22.78 24.13
N PRO A 157 12.56 22.07 23.52
CA PRO A 157 12.18 22.34 22.16
C PRO A 157 11.45 23.69 22.08
N ALA A 158 12.07 24.64 21.39
CA ALA A 158 11.48 25.93 21.09
C ALA A 158 10.24 25.76 20.18
N THR A 159 9.17 26.44 20.55
CA THR A 159 7.90 26.50 19.82
C THR A 159 8.09 27.17 18.46
N PHE A 160 7.16 26.92 17.52
CA PHE A 160 7.23 27.47 16.16
C PHE A 160 7.37 29.01 16.16
N ALA A 161 6.75 29.70 17.12
CA ALA A 161 6.88 31.15 17.29
C ALA A 161 8.30 31.60 17.67
N GLU A 162 9.00 30.83 18.51
CA GLU A 162 10.39 31.13 18.91
C GLU A 162 11.37 30.93 17.75
N ARG A 163 11.12 29.95 16.87
CA ARG A 163 11.96 29.72 15.68
C ARG A 163 11.88 30.86 14.67
N VAL A 164 10.70 31.47 14.51
CA VAL A 164 10.50 32.60 13.60
C VAL A 164 11.20 33.87 14.10
N ILE A 165 11.31 34.05 15.42
CA ILE A 165 12.01 35.20 16.02
C ILE A 165 13.53 35.05 15.86
N GLN A 166 14.08 33.85 16.11
CA GLN A 166 15.52 33.56 15.94
C GLN A 166 16.01 33.79 14.51
N SER A 167 15.25 33.32 13.50
CA SER A 167 15.63 33.55 12.09
C SER A 167 15.62 35.03 11.69
N ARG A 168 14.89 35.88 12.42
CA ARG A 168 14.84 37.33 12.18
C ARG A 168 16.03 38.06 12.80
N GLU A 169 16.54 37.57 13.94
CA GLU A 169 17.73 38.12 14.60
C GLU A 169 19.03 37.69 13.91
N GLU A 170 19.12 36.44 13.44
CA GLU A 170 20.29 35.94 12.70
C GLU A 170 20.48 36.63 11.34
N GLY A 171 19.38 37.01 10.69
CA GLY A 171 19.41 37.77 9.43
C GLY A 171 19.93 39.21 9.57
N LEU A 172 19.87 39.80 10.78
CA LEU A 172 20.35 41.16 11.05
C LEU A 172 21.85 41.21 11.39
N GLN A 173 22.45 40.09 11.82
CA GLN A 173 23.88 40.05 12.16
C GLN A 173 24.80 39.77 10.97
N GLN A 174 24.28 39.27 9.84
CA GLN A 174 25.09 39.00 8.65
C GLN A 174 25.39 40.22 7.78
N THR A 175 24.73 41.36 8.01
CA THR A 175 24.99 42.62 7.28
C THR A 175 26.02 43.54 7.96
N ALA A 176 26.69 43.09 9.02
CA ALA A 176 27.71 43.87 9.73
C ALA A 176 29.06 43.14 9.84
N ARG A 177 29.58 42.66 8.71
CA ARG A 177 31.00 42.33 8.52
C ARG A 177 31.46 42.75 7.14
#